data_AF-A0A6A5Z463-F1
#
_entry.id   AF-A0A6A5Z463-F1
#
_cell.length_a   1.000
_cell.length_b   1.000
_cell.length_c   1.000
_cell.angle_alpha   90.00
_cell.angle_beta   90.00
_cell.angle_gamma   90.00
#
_symmetry.space_group_name_H-M   'P 1'
#
loop_
_entity.id
_entity.type
_entity.pdbx_description
1 polymer ?
#
loop_
_entity_poly.entity_id
_entity_poly.type
_entity_poly.pdbx_seq_one_letter_code
_entity_poly.pdbx_strand_id
1 'polypeptide(L)'
;MSTAFPLLRLPNELLYKVSGHLDTQDLCRVSLVSKRLRTIAQKTLHRSPDLTEGQRDGRLGHFAKTLSLRPDLAKVVRHLNLVAKREAVKIDVDVLAGFRLGLVELVVDRSIAFDEQQLAGLLLTSLLQLRELKIKLIAGYSWLFYDDDDMLPKFSTDPLGGLLGRDTADFDLTRIAGLRNLEKLDTRKAA
;
A
#
# COMPACT_ATOMS: atom_id res chain seq x y z
N MET A 1 5.76 -47.23 5.41
CA MET A 1 5.42 -46.57 4.12
C MET A 1 4.87 -45.19 4.44
N SER A 2 5.61 -44.12 4.11
CA SER A 2 5.16 -42.74 4.38
C SER A 2 4.06 -42.38 3.38
N THR A 3 2.81 -42.32 3.82
CA THR A 3 1.68 -41.81 3.05
C THR A 3 1.83 -40.31 2.92
N ALA A 4 2.66 -39.86 1.98
CA ALA A 4 2.81 -38.45 1.66
C ALA A 4 1.41 -37.84 1.41
N PHE A 5 1.12 -36.74 2.10
CA PHE A 5 -0.16 -36.04 2.02
C PHE A 5 -0.58 -35.83 0.56
N PRO A 6 -1.78 -36.31 0.14
CA PRO A 6 -2.24 -36.23 -1.25
C PRO A 6 -2.16 -34.81 -1.85
N LEU A 7 -2.36 -33.79 -1.01
CA LEU A 7 -2.26 -32.37 -1.38
C LEU A 7 -0.87 -31.97 -1.92
N LEU A 8 0.21 -32.61 -1.46
CA LEU A 8 1.57 -32.31 -1.92
C LEU A 8 1.88 -32.90 -3.30
N ARG A 9 0.99 -33.72 -3.87
CA ARG A 9 1.12 -34.25 -5.24
C ARG A 9 0.43 -33.37 -6.29
N LEU A 10 -0.40 -32.42 -5.87
CA LEU A 10 -1.07 -31.52 -6.81
C LEU A 10 -0.06 -30.63 -7.54
N PRO A 11 -0.27 -30.28 -8.82
CA PRO A 11 0.50 -29.26 -9.53
C PRO A 11 0.41 -27.86 -8.87
N ASN A 12 1.44 -27.03 -9.04
CA ASN A 12 1.50 -25.69 -8.43
C ASN A 12 0.37 -24.77 -8.94
N GLU A 13 -0.07 -24.97 -10.17
CA GLU A 13 -1.09 -24.20 -10.85
C GLU A 13 -2.46 -24.39 -10.18
N LEU A 14 -2.77 -25.63 -9.79
CA LEU A 14 -3.99 -25.95 -9.05
C LEU A 14 -3.95 -25.37 -7.65
N LEU A 15 -2.82 -25.52 -6.95
CA LEU A 15 -2.64 -24.92 -5.63
C LEU A 15 -2.75 -23.40 -5.68
N TYR A 16 -2.24 -22.75 -6.74
CA TYR A 16 -2.37 -21.32 -6.94
C TYR A 16 -3.83 -20.91 -7.18
N LYS A 17 -4.57 -21.64 -8.03
CA LYS A 17 -6.01 -21.42 -8.23
C LYS A 17 -6.79 -21.55 -6.92
N VAL A 18 -6.54 -22.60 -6.14
CA VAL A 18 -7.19 -22.80 -4.84
C VAL A 18 -6.86 -21.66 -3.87
N SER A 19 -5.59 -21.23 -3.82
CA SER A 19 -5.18 -20.12 -2.94
C SER A 19 -5.90 -18.82 -3.25
N GLY A 20 -6.32 -18.59 -4.51
CA GLY A 20 -7.10 -17.41 -4.89
C GLY A 20 -8.52 -17.39 -4.33
N HIS A 21 -9.00 -18.50 -3.77
CA HIS A 21 -10.32 -18.61 -3.14
C HIS A 21 -10.26 -18.62 -1.60
N LEU A 22 -9.05 -18.61 -1.01
CA LEU A 22 -8.87 -18.56 0.43
C LEU A 22 -8.82 -17.11 0.90
N ASP A 23 -9.32 -16.86 2.10
CA ASP A 23 -9.17 -15.55 2.74
C ASP A 23 -7.73 -15.32 3.22
N THR A 24 -7.43 -14.08 3.63
CA THR A 24 -6.10 -13.69 4.11
C THR A 24 -5.66 -14.50 5.33
N GLN A 25 -6.58 -14.86 6.24
CA GLN A 25 -6.25 -15.58 7.46
C GLN A 25 -5.88 -17.03 7.18
N ASP A 26 -6.64 -17.69 6.31
CA ASP A 26 -6.40 -19.05 5.87
C ASP A 26 -5.16 -19.13 4.99
N LEU A 27 -4.90 -18.15 4.13
CA LEU A 27 -3.63 -18.05 3.41
C LEU A 27 -2.43 -17.96 4.38
N CYS A 28 -2.55 -17.15 5.45
CA CYS A 28 -1.54 -17.10 6.49
C CYS A 28 -1.34 -18.47 7.16
N ARG A 29 -2.42 -19.16 7.53
CA ARG A 29 -2.35 -20.51 8.12
C ARG A 29 -1.73 -21.53 7.18
N VAL A 30 -2.15 -21.56 5.93
CA VAL A 30 -1.61 -22.44 4.87
C VAL A 30 -0.11 -22.20 4.67
N SER A 31 0.35 -20.96 4.82
CA SER A 31 1.78 -20.62 4.72
C SER A 31 2.67 -21.25 5.80
N LEU A 32 2.06 -21.69 6.92
CA LEU A 32 2.75 -22.33 8.03
C LEU A 32 2.81 -23.86 7.89
N VAL A 33 1.97 -24.46 7.03
CA VAL A 33 1.86 -25.93 6.90
C VAL A 33 3.07 -26.55 6.21
N SER A 34 3.56 -25.97 5.11
CA SER A 34 4.73 -26.49 4.39
C SER A 34 5.50 -25.41 3.63
N LYS A 35 6.79 -25.65 3.35
CA LYS A 35 7.62 -24.74 2.54
C LYS A 35 7.03 -24.46 1.16
N ARG A 36 6.44 -25.47 0.51
CA ARG A 36 5.83 -25.35 -0.82
C ARG A 36 4.58 -24.49 -0.77
N LEU A 37 3.68 -24.76 0.17
CA LEU A 37 2.45 -23.98 0.36
C LEU A 37 2.73 -22.55 0.80
N ARG A 38 3.78 -22.33 1.59
CA ARG A 38 4.28 -21.00 1.95
C ARG A 38 4.55 -20.13 0.73
N THR A 39 5.31 -20.63 -0.23
CA THR A 39 5.65 -19.87 -1.44
C THR A 39 4.40 -19.50 -2.24
N ILE A 40 3.42 -20.41 -2.30
CA ILE A 40 2.16 -20.19 -3.03
C ILE A 40 1.29 -19.15 -2.30
N ALA A 41 1.09 -19.34 -0.99
CA ALA A 41 0.31 -18.43 -0.16
C ALA A 41 0.91 -17.02 -0.14
N GLN A 42 2.23 -16.88 0.04
CA GLN A 42 2.91 -15.59 0.01
C GLN A 42 2.75 -14.90 -1.34
N LYS A 43 2.88 -15.62 -2.47
CA LYS A 43 2.64 -15.04 -3.79
C LYS A 43 1.23 -14.49 -3.94
N THR A 44 0.23 -15.18 -3.39
CA THR A 44 -1.17 -14.73 -3.42
C THR A 44 -1.40 -13.54 -2.50
N LEU A 45 -0.88 -13.58 -1.27
CA LEU A 45 -0.94 -12.48 -0.29
C LEU A 45 -0.29 -11.19 -0.81
N HIS A 46 0.89 -11.27 -1.41
CA HIS A 46 1.58 -10.10 -1.96
C HIS A 46 0.96 -9.56 -3.25
N ARG A 47 0.12 -10.35 -3.93
CA ARG A 47 -0.59 -9.90 -5.14
C ARG A 47 -1.79 -9.01 -4.83
N SER A 48 -2.42 -9.23 -3.69
CA SER A 48 -3.63 -8.52 -3.25
C SER A 48 -3.54 -8.04 -1.80
N PRO A 49 -2.55 -7.20 -1.43
CA PRO A 49 -2.44 -6.66 -0.08
C PRO A 49 -3.71 -5.90 0.33
N ASP A 50 -4.19 -6.22 1.54
CA ASP A 50 -5.29 -5.51 2.19
C ASP A 50 -4.77 -4.79 3.44
N LEU A 51 -4.79 -3.46 3.40
CA LEU A 51 -4.36 -2.58 4.48
C LEU A 51 -5.56 -1.95 5.21
N THR A 52 -6.77 -2.47 5.03
CA THR A 52 -8.00 -1.94 5.64
C THR A 52 -8.31 -2.53 7.03
N GLU A 53 -7.92 -3.77 7.28
CA GLU A 53 -8.37 -4.51 8.47
C GLU A 53 -7.37 -4.48 9.64
N GLY A 54 -7.58 -3.60 10.61
CA GLY A 54 -6.96 -3.67 11.94
C GLY A 54 -6.34 -2.35 12.38
N GLN A 55 -6.75 -1.90 13.57
CA GLN A 55 -6.47 -0.60 14.20
C GLN A 55 -4.99 -0.35 14.60
N ARG A 56 -4.01 -0.98 13.93
CA ARG A 56 -2.60 -0.70 14.24
C ARG A 56 -2.10 0.41 13.34
N ASP A 57 -1.78 1.54 13.96
CA ASP A 57 -1.16 2.69 13.33
C ASP A 57 0.14 2.27 12.60
N GLY A 58 0.45 2.91 11.48
CA GLY A 58 1.74 2.72 10.77
C GLY A 58 1.82 1.54 9.80
N ARG A 59 0.73 0.82 9.51
CA ARG A 59 0.73 -0.26 8.50
C ARG A 59 1.18 0.20 7.13
N LEU A 60 0.71 1.36 6.70
CA LEU A 60 1.12 1.93 5.42
C LEU A 60 2.62 2.20 5.39
N GLY A 61 3.18 2.70 6.50
CA GLY A 61 4.62 2.85 6.71
C GLY A 61 5.39 1.53 6.63
N HIS A 62 4.91 0.48 7.31
CA HIS A 62 5.51 -0.84 7.22
C HIS A 62 5.43 -1.43 5.81
N PHE A 63 4.31 -1.24 5.12
CA PHE A 63 4.15 -1.67 3.75
C PHE A 63 5.10 -0.92 2.82
N ALA A 64 5.23 0.41 2.97
CA ALA A 64 6.19 1.22 2.22
C ALA A 64 7.64 0.77 2.45
N LYS A 65 8.02 0.57 3.71
CA LYS A 65 9.33 0.01 4.08
C LYS A 65 9.56 -1.36 3.42
N THR A 66 8.55 -2.24 3.45
CA THR A 66 8.62 -3.56 2.83
C THR A 66 8.86 -3.46 1.33
N LEU A 67 8.09 -2.63 0.62
CA LEU A 67 8.25 -2.47 -0.83
C LEU A 67 9.57 -1.80 -1.23
N SER A 68 10.05 -0.87 -0.42
CA SER A 68 11.35 -0.23 -0.61
C SER A 68 12.50 -1.23 -0.49
N LEU A 69 12.48 -2.08 0.55
CA LEU A 69 13.48 -3.13 0.76
C LEU A 69 13.35 -4.30 -0.23
N ARG A 70 12.14 -4.55 -0.73
CA ARG A 70 11.80 -5.66 -1.63
C ARG A 70 11.04 -5.16 -2.85
N PRO A 71 11.73 -4.47 -3.79
CA PRO A 71 11.09 -3.92 -4.98
C PRO A 71 10.56 -5.00 -5.93
N ASP A 72 11.00 -6.25 -5.78
CA ASP A 72 10.39 -7.40 -6.46
C ASP A 72 8.94 -7.65 -6.02
N LEU A 73 8.59 -7.34 -4.76
CA LEU A 73 7.23 -7.43 -4.27
C LEU A 73 6.32 -6.35 -4.87
N ALA A 74 6.84 -5.14 -5.07
CA ALA A 74 6.07 -4.06 -5.70
C ALA A 74 5.61 -4.44 -7.12
N LYS A 75 6.42 -5.23 -7.84
CA LYS A 75 6.11 -5.71 -9.19
C LYS A 75 5.00 -6.76 -9.24
N VAL A 76 4.68 -7.43 -8.13
CA VAL A 76 3.64 -8.47 -8.10
C VAL A 76 2.30 -7.98 -7.59
N VAL A 77 2.25 -6.81 -6.94
CA VAL A 77 0.99 -6.20 -6.47
C VAL A 77 0.10 -5.88 -7.67
N ARG A 78 -1.11 -6.44 -7.67
CA ARG A 78 -2.14 -6.22 -8.71
C ARG A 78 -3.38 -5.55 -8.14
N HIS A 79 -3.71 -5.84 -6.89
CA HIS A 79 -4.85 -5.27 -6.21
C HIS A 79 -4.37 -4.67 -4.89
N LEU A 80 -4.84 -3.47 -4.56
CA LEU A 80 -4.49 -2.83 -3.30
C LEU A 80 -5.75 -2.25 -2.67
N ASN A 81 -6.05 -2.69 -1.45
CA ASN A 81 -7.05 -2.04 -0.60
C ASN A 81 -6.30 -1.29 0.49
N LEU A 82 -6.53 0.02 0.63
CA LEU A 82 -5.87 0.80 1.67
C LEU A 82 -6.77 1.88 2.26
N VAL A 83 -6.51 2.19 3.53
CA VAL A 83 -7.07 3.36 4.22
C VAL A 83 -5.90 4.31 4.47
N ALA A 84 -6.05 5.57 4.09
CA ALA A 84 -5.04 6.60 4.36
C ALA A 84 -5.66 7.76 5.12
N LYS A 85 -5.12 8.00 6.32
CA LYS A 85 -5.56 9.07 7.21
C LYS A 85 -4.66 10.30 7.07
N ARG A 86 -5.12 11.46 7.54
CA ARG A 86 -4.21 12.63 7.73
C ARG A 86 -3.48 12.55 9.07
N GLU A 87 -2.80 11.43 9.32
CA GLU A 87 -1.95 11.22 10.48
C GLU A 87 -0.49 11.27 10.04
N ALA A 88 0.36 11.93 10.84
CA ALA A 88 1.79 12.03 10.55
C ALA A 88 2.48 10.68 10.82
N VAL A 89 3.17 10.17 9.80
CA VAL A 89 3.99 8.97 9.84
C VAL A 89 5.43 9.36 9.60
N LYS A 90 6.30 9.00 10.55
CA LYS A 90 7.75 9.14 10.40
C LYS A 90 8.28 8.00 9.56
N ILE A 91 9.02 8.33 8.50
CA ILE A 91 9.64 7.37 7.60
C ILE A 91 11.13 7.63 7.52
N ASP A 92 11.90 6.56 7.66
CA ASP A 92 13.35 6.58 7.51
C ASP A 92 13.71 6.99 6.06
N VAL A 93 14.71 7.85 5.90
CA VAL A 93 15.13 8.33 4.56
C VAL A 93 15.55 7.16 3.65
N ASP A 94 16.11 6.09 4.22
CA ASP A 94 16.47 4.87 3.48
C ASP A 94 15.26 4.23 2.78
N VAL A 95 14.06 4.34 3.37
CA VAL A 95 12.83 3.85 2.76
C VAL A 95 12.49 4.68 1.52
N LEU A 96 12.71 6.00 1.56
CA LEU A 96 12.46 6.91 0.43
C LEU A 96 13.43 6.69 -0.72
N ALA A 97 14.69 6.34 -0.43
CA ALA A 97 15.70 6.04 -1.44
C ALA A 97 15.25 4.90 -2.38
N GLY A 98 14.55 3.89 -1.85
CA GLY A 98 13.99 2.80 -2.65
C GLY A 98 12.91 3.24 -3.66
N PHE A 99 12.28 4.40 -3.44
CA PHE A 99 11.31 5.00 -4.38
C PHE A 99 11.96 5.89 -5.43
N ARG A 100 13.30 6.03 -5.44
CA ARG A 100 14.06 6.88 -6.38
C ARG A 100 13.61 8.33 -6.40
N LEU A 101 13.16 8.85 -5.26
CA LEU A 101 12.98 10.27 -5.09
C LEU A 101 14.37 10.91 -5.04
N GLY A 102 14.71 11.77 -6.00
CA GLY A 102 15.97 12.53 -6.02
C GLY A 102 16.13 13.55 -4.87
N LEU A 103 15.40 13.36 -3.77
CA LEU A 103 15.35 14.23 -2.60
C LEU A 103 16.26 13.76 -1.46
N VAL A 104 16.76 12.52 -1.52
CA VAL A 104 17.51 11.89 -0.41
C VAL A 104 18.80 12.64 -0.08
N GLU A 105 19.44 13.27 -1.06
CA GLU A 105 20.73 13.96 -0.87
C GLU A 105 20.62 15.26 -0.05
N LEU A 106 19.41 15.78 0.17
CA LEU A 106 19.18 17.07 0.81
C LEU A 106 18.70 16.97 2.26
N VAL A 107 18.46 15.77 2.78
CA VAL A 107 17.84 15.58 4.09
C VAL A 107 18.93 15.29 5.13
N VAL A 108 19.12 16.23 6.05
CA VAL A 108 20.08 16.10 7.17
C VAL A 108 19.56 15.14 8.24
N ASP A 109 18.24 15.09 8.42
CA ASP A 109 17.58 14.17 9.36
C ASP A 109 17.40 12.77 8.78
N ARG A 110 17.55 11.75 9.64
CA ARG A 110 17.39 10.34 9.25
C ARG A 110 15.93 9.93 9.02
N SER A 111 14.97 10.79 9.36
CA SER A 111 13.54 10.52 9.20
C SER A 111 12.79 11.77 8.76
N ILE A 112 11.81 11.59 7.86
CA ILE A 112 10.90 12.65 7.41
C ILE A 112 9.48 12.28 7.83
N ALA A 113 8.70 13.26 8.27
CA ALA A 113 7.28 13.08 8.54
C ALA A 113 6.47 13.32 7.26
N PHE A 114 5.63 12.35 6.90
CA PHE A 114 4.62 12.47 5.85
C PHE A 114 3.25 12.29 6.48
N ASP A 115 2.20 12.86 5.91
CA ASP A 115 0.86 12.33 6.20
C ASP A 115 0.65 10.99 5.46
N GLU A 116 -0.21 10.10 5.97
CA GLU A 116 -0.42 8.79 5.32
C GLU A 116 -0.97 8.92 3.88
N GLN A 117 -1.67 10.01 3.55
CA GLN A 117 -2.19 10.21 2.19
C GLN A 117 -1.04 10.49 1.21
N GLN A 118 -0.10 11.36 1.58
CA GLN A 118 1.14 11.61 0.83
C GLN A 118 1.96 10.33 0.66
N LEU A 119 2.08 9.54 1.74
CA LEU A 119 2.75 8.25 1.68
C LEU A 119 2.05 7.26 0.74
N ALA A 120 0.72 7.21 0.75
CA ALA A 120 -0.04 6.39 -0.18
C ALA A 120 0.21 6.85 -1.63
N GLY A 121 0.22 8.16 -1.89
CA GLY A 121 0.57 8.72 -3.19
C GLY A 121 1.96 8.27 -3.65
N LEU A 122 2.95 8.37 -2.77
CA LEU A 122 4.32 7.91 -3.04
C LEU A 122 4.35 6.41 -3.36
N LEU A 123 3.68 5.60 -2.54
CA LEU A 123 3.61 4.15 -2.74
C LEU A 123 3.07 3.79 -4.12
N LEU A 124 2.00 4.44 -4.55
CA LEU A 124 1.37 4.22 -5.85
C LEU A 124 2.33 4.48 -7.01
N THR A 125 3.36 5.31 -6.86
CA THR A 125 4.38 5.49 -7.92
C THR A 125 5.20 4.23 -8.18
N SER A 126 5.37 3.35 -7.17
CA SER A 126 6.15 2.11 -7.29
C SER A 126 5.36 0.92 -7.82
N LEU A 127 4.03 0.98 -7.77
CA LEU A 127 3.14 -0.15 -8.07
C LEU A 127 2.77 -0.21 -9.56
N LEU A 128 3.77 -0.36 -10.42
CA LEU A 128 3.63 -0.30 -11.89
C LEU A 128 2.67 -1.35 -12.48
N GLN A 129 2.34 -2.38 -11.72
CA GLN A 129 1.56 -3.53 -12.13
C GLN A 129 0.16 -3.54 -11.52
N LEU A 130 -0.20 -2.48 -10.78
CA LEU A 130 -1.51 -2.30 -10.14
C LEU A 130 -2.62 -2.22 -11.20
N ARG A 131 -3.70 -2.96 -10.95
CA ARG A 131 -4.89 -3.05 -11.80
C ARG A 131 -6.14 -2.61 -11.06
N GLU A 132 -6.23 -2.91 -9.78
CA GLU A 132 -7.34 -2.46 -8.95
C GLU A 132 -6.85 -1.71 -7.72
N LEU A 133 -7.43 -0.54 -7.47
CA LEU A 133 -7.17 0.27 -6.28
C LEU A 133 -8.49 0.58 -5.59
N LYS A 134 -8.60 0.15 -4.33
CA LYS A 134 -9.65 0.60 -3.43
C LYS A 134 -9.03 1.44 -2.34
N ILE A 135 -9.35 2.72 -2.32
CA ILE A 135 -8.77 3.65 -1.38
C ILE A 135 -9.86 4.38 -0.61
N LYS A 136 -9.76 4.30 0.72
CA LYS A 136 -10.59 5.07 1.63
C LYS A 136 -9.75 6.16 2.26
N LEU A 137 -10.14 7.41 2.03
CA LEU A 137 -9.47 8.55 2.64
C LEU A 137 -10.27 9.03 3.83
N ILE A 138 -9.58 9.15 4.96
CA ILE A 138 -10.14 9.66 6.20
C ILE A 138 -9.54 11.04 6.42
N ALA A 139 -10.40 12.07 6.41
CA ALA A 139 -10.01 13.39 6.85
C ALA A 139 -9.73 13.30 8.36
N GLY A 140 -8.45 13.32 8.73
CA GLY A 140 -8.08 13.48 10.13
C GLY A 140 -8.33 14.93 10.56
N TYR A 141 -8.77 15.11 11.81
CA TYR A 141 -8.60 16.39 12.50
C TYR A 141 -7.11 16.53 12.77
N SER A 142 -6.38 17.18 11.86
CA SER A 142 -4.97 17.50 12.11
C SER A 142 -4.94 18.57 13.19
N TRP A 143 -4.71 18.17 14.44
CA TRP A 143 -4.52 19.07 15.57
C TRP A 143 -3.13 19.75 15.56
N LEU A 144 -2.29 19.49 14.55
CA LEU A 144 -0.86 19.80 14.60
C LEU A 144 -0.45 21.18 14.08
N PHE A 145 -1.37 22.04 13.66
CA PHE A 145 -1.03 23.41 13.23
C PHE A 145 -2.15 24.40 13.60
N TYR A 146 -2.26 24.72 14.89
CA TYR A 146 -3.01 25.89 15.34
C TYR A 146 -2.17 26.63 16.39
N ASP A 147 -1.31 27.51 15.88
CA ASP A 147 -0.81 28.70 16.55
C ASP A 147 -0.69 29.76 15.45
N ASP A 148 -1.83 30.26 14.97
CA ASP A 148 -2.05 31.61 14.40
C ASP A 148 -3.41 31.68 13.69
N ASP A 149 -4.18 32.71 14.04
CA ASP A 149 -5.63 32.84 13.94
C ASP A 149 -6.27 32.94 12.53
N ASP A 150 -5.57 32.72 11.40
CA ASP A 150 -6.17 33.12 10.10
C ASP A 150 -5.89 32.24 8.86
N MET A 151 -5.40 31.01 9.02
CA MET A 151 -5.23 30.09 7.88
C MET A 151 -5.77 28.71 8.19
N LEU A 152 -7.11 28.57 8.19
CA LEU A 152 -7.69 27.24 8.02
C LEU A 152 -7.13 26.65 6.72
N PRO A 153 -6.37 25.55 6.76
CA PRO A 153 -5.86 24.94 5.54
C PRO A 153 -7.07 24.58 4.69
N LYS A 154 -7.21 25.20 3.51
CA LYS A 154 -8.27 24.87 2.57
C LYS A 154 -8.14 23.38 2.26
N PHE A 155 -9.03 22.60 2.88
CA PHE A 155 -9.06 21.17 2.67
C PHE A 155 -9.43 20.94 1.22
N SER A 156 -8.49 20.43 0.41
CA SER A 156 -8.82 19.88 -0.90
C SER A 156 -10.00 18.93 -0.72
N THR A 157 -11.14 19.27 -1.31
CA THR A 157 -12.35 18.44 -1.25
C THR A 157 -12.17 17.14 -2.03
N ASP A 158 -11.21 17.15 -2.96
CA ASP A 158 -10.84 16.02 -3.79
C ASP A 158 -9.93 15.05 -3.00
N PRO A 159 -10.34 13.77 -2.87
CA PRO A 159 -9.55 12.74 -2.21
C PRO A 159 -8.16 12.57 -2.86
N LEU A 160 -8.05 12.65 -4.18
CA LEU A 160 -6.79 12.43 -4.89
C LEU A 160 -5.83 13.61 -4.68
N GLY A 161 -6.36 14.80 -4.46
CA GLY A 161 -5.56 15.95 -4.06
C GLY A 161 -4.89 15.79 -2.70
N GLY A 162 -5.52 15.05 -1.79
CA GLY A 162 -4.90 14.64 -0.53
C GLY A 162 -3.70 13.72 -0.72
N LEU A 163 -3.72 12.83 -1.72
CA LEU A 163 -2.59 11.93 -2.02
C LEU A 163 -1.36 12.66 -2.55
N LEU A 164 -1.58 13.80 -3.21
CA LEU A 164 -0.55 14.55 -3.92
C LEU A 164 -0.22 15.91 -3.28
N GLY A 165 -0.95 16.28 -2.21
CA GLY A 165 -0.84 17.58 -1.56
C GLY A 165 -1.20 18.76 -2.46
N ARG A 166 -2.07 18.57 -3.47
CA ARG A 166 -2.44 19.62 -4.45
C ARG A 166 -3.92 19.56 -4.80
N ASP A 167 -4.51 20.72 -5.08
CA ASP A 167 -5.86 20.76 -5.66
C ASP A 167 -5.83 20.07 -7.03
N THR A 168 -6.79 19.18 -7.26
CA THR A 168 -6.68 18.06 -8.20
C THR A 168 -7.73 18.13 -9.32
N ALA A 169 -8.48 19.24 -9.36
CA ALA A 169 -9.41 19.60 -10.43
C ALA A 169 -8.80 19.45 -11.84
N ASP A 170 -7.49 19.65 -11.99
CA ASP A 170 -6.75 19.50 -13.26
C ASP A 170 -5.63 18.45 -13.22
N PHE A 171 -5.55 17.61 -12.18
CA PHE A 171 -4.43 16.67 -12.06
C PHE A 171 -4.69 15.39 -12.84
N ASP A 172 -3.93 15.22 -13.93
CA ASP A 172 -3.89 14.00 -14.72
C ASP A 172 -3.30 12.82 -13.90
N LEU A 173 -4.19 11.91 -13.46
CA LEU A 173 -3.83 10.72 -12.68
C LEU A 173 -2.88 9.78 -13.43
N THR A 174 -2.84 9.84 -14.76
CA THR A 174 -1.93 9.00 -15.56
C THR A 174 -0.45 9.36 -15.34
N ARG A 175 -0.19 10.54 -14.74
CA ARG A 175 1.16 10.95 -14.31
C ARG A 175 1.69 10.08 -13.18
N ILE A 176 0.81 9.48 -12.36
CA ILE A 176 1.22 8.52 -11.32
C ILE A 176 1.50 7.17 -12.00
N ALA A 177 2.77 6.76 -12.00
CA ALA A 177 3.22 5.61 -12.77
C ALA A 177 2.46 4.31 -12.47
N GLY A 178 2.08 4.04 -11.22
CA GLY A 178 1.30 2.85 -10.87
C GLY A 178 -0.19 2.93 -11.19
N LEU A 179 -0.73 4.10 -11.50
CA LEU A 179 -2.13 4.23 -11.92
C LEU A 179 -2.32 4.06 -13.44
N ARG A 180 -1.23 3.99 -14.22
CA ARG A 180 -1.30 3.89 -15.70
C ARG A 180 -1.98 2.63 -16.20
N ASN A 181 -1.90 1.54 -15.45
CA ASN A 181 -2.48 0.24 -15.81
C ASN A 181 -3.75 -0.06 -15.00
N LEU A 182 -4.35 0.96 -14.37
CA LEU A 182 -5.49 0.78 -13.50
C LEU A 182 -6.75 0.47 -14.32
N GLU A 183 -7.33 -0.69 -14.07
CA GLU A 183 -8.58 -1.17 -14.65
C GLU A 183 -9.77 -0.75 -13.78
N LYS A 184 -9.58 -0.62 -12.45
CA LYS A 184 -10.64 -0.28 -11.50
C LYS A 184 -10.15 0.64 -10.38
N LEU A 185 -10.88 1.73 -10.15
CA LEU A 185 -10.68 2.67 -9.05
C LEU A 185 -11.95 2.78 -8.20
N ASP A 186 -11.86 2.49 -6.90
CA ASP A 186 -12.93 2.75 -5.92
C ASP A 186 -12.38 3.73 -4.87
N THR A 187 -12.78 4.99 -4.98
CA THR A 187 -12.45 6.04 -4.01
C THR A 187 -13.65 6.27 -3.10
N ARG A 188 -13.49 6.02 -1.80
CA ARG A 188 -14.52 6.34 -0.80
C ARG A 188 -14.01 7.43 0.13
N LYS A 189 -14.76 8.53 0.20
CA LYS A 189 -14.56 9.52 1.26
C LYS A 189 -15.28 9.02 2.50
N ALA A 190 -14.56 8.86 3.60
CA ALA A 190 -15.21 8.69 4.89
C ALA A 190 -15.81 10.05 5.28
N ALA A 191 -17.11 10.06 5.59
CA ALA A 191 -17.76 11.21 6.21
C ALA A 191 -17.18 11.46 7.61
#